data_AF-A0A4P5YTT3-F1
#
_entry.id   AF-A0A4P5YTT3-F1
#
_cell.length_a   1.000
_cell.length_b   1.000
_cell.length_c   1.000
_cell.angle_alpha   90.00
_cell.angle_beta   90.00
_cell.angle_gamma   90.00
#
_symmetry.space_group_name_H-M   'P 1'
#
loop_
_entity.id
_entity.type
_entity.pdbx_description
1 polymer ?
#
loop_
_entity_poly.entity_id
_entity_poly.type
_entity_poly.pdbx_seq_one_letter_code
_entity_poly.pdbx_strand_id
1 'polypeptide(L)'
;MEDLMANEEHLKILRQGVTAWDQWRAEKPSREPDLSDADLTAIDLSGAYLVGAKLARANLTRAKLTRTKLSIANLFLANLAGANLTGAELFSANLALANFTGANLSGVDLSAANLAYANLTEADLSGAAVDETTFANTNLSKAKGLNIFSHHGPSPLDLRTSQRSGMLPEVFLRGCGLPDDYIAYLPSLLNQPIQFYSCFISYSHADQAFARRLHDALQGRGIRCWLDEHQLVPGDHVHRSVDEAVRLWDKVLLCCSQASLNSWWVDKEIQKALQKEERLFKERGKEVLAIIPLNLDGYIFDPQWTDWKQQHVTSRLAANFQGWEQDNALFETQFEKVVKALRTDAASRPKPPPSKL
;
A
#
# COMPACT_ATOMS: atom_id res chain seq x y z
N MET A 1 13.78 -44.49 -7.65
CA MET A 1 13.20 -43.32 -6.96
C MET A 1 14.18 -42.94 -5.85
N GLU A 2 15.40 -42.58 -6.25
CA GLU A 2 16.58 -42.46 -5.36
C GLU A 2 17.29 -41.09 -5.51
N ASP A 3 16.72 -40.17 -6.30
CA ASP A 3 17.39 -38.94 -6.77
C ASP A 3 16.77 -37.64 -6.21
N LEU A 4 16.23 -37.67 -4.98
CA LEU A 4 15.62 -36.48 -4.33
C LEU A 4 16.35 -36.02 -3.07
N MET A 5 17.60 -36.45 -2.86
CA MET A 5 18.37 -36.07 -1.68
C MET A 5 19.75 -35.55 -2.07
N ALA A 6 20.27 -34.60 -1.29
CA ALA A 6 21.62 -34.08 -1.44
C ALA A 6 22.65 -35.20 -1.49
N ASN A 7 23.68 -35.00 -2.30
CA ASN A 7 24.79 -35.93 -2.37
C ASN A 7 25.58 -35.92 -1.05
N GLU A 8 25.72 -37.09 -0.41
CA GLU A 8 26.38 -37.21 0.88
C GLU A 8 27.87 -36.84 0.85
N GLU A 9 28.59 -37.11 -0.25
CA GLU A 9 29.99 -36.71 -0.43
C GLU A 9 30.08 -35.18 -0.38
N HIS A 10 29.23 -34.50 -1.14
CA HIS A 10 29.19 -33.04 -1.19
C HIS A 10 28.87 -32.45 0.18
N LEU A 11 27.87 -32.99 0.91
CA LEU A 11 27.55 -32.52 2.25
C LEU A 11 28.69 -32.73 3.25
N LYS A 12 29.38 -33.87 3.19
CA LYS A 12 30.54 -34.14 4.06
C LYS A 12 31.67 -33.15 3.81
N ILE A 13 31.91 -32.76 2.55
CA ILE A 13 32.92 -31.76 2.20
C ILE A 13 32.48 -30.38 2.68
N LEU A 14 31.23 -29.97 2.40
CA LEU A 14 30.70 -28.67 2.82
C LEU A 14 30.78 -28.48 4.35
N ARG A 15 30.50 -29.54 5.11
CA ARG A 15 30.57 -29.54 6.58
C ARG A 15 32.00 -29.45 7.13
N GLN A 16 33.03 -29.70 6.33
CA GLN A 16 34.43 -29.44 6.72
C GLN A 16 34.78 -27.95 6.63
N GLY A 17 33.91 -27.12 6.06
CA GLY A 17 34.04 -25.67 5.98
C GLY A 17 34.28 -25.17 4.56
N VAL A 18 34.15 -23.85 4.38
CA VAL A 18 34.25 -23.16 3.09
C VAL A 18 35.59 -23.42 2.39
N THR A 19 36.71 -23.44 3.12
CA THR A 19 38.03 -23.72 2.53
C THR A 19 38.11 -25.09 1.88
N ALA A 20 37.60 -26.13 2.56
CA ALA A 20 37.59 -27.49 2.01
C ALA A 20 36.65 -27.60 0.81
N TRP A 21 35.50 -26.92 0.88
CA TRP A 21 34.55 -26.84 -0.23
C TRP A 21 35.16 -26.18 -1.47
N ASP A 22 35.77 -25.02 -1.31
CA ASP A 22 36.35 -24.26 -2.42
C ASP A 22 37.55 -24.99 -3.04
N GLN A 23 38.36 -25.68 -2.23
CA GLN A 23 39.42 -26.56 -2.74
C GLN A 23 38.85 -27.70 -3.57
N TRP A 24 37.81 -28.38 -3.08
CA TRP A 24 37.16 -29.45 -3.83
C TRP A 24 36.53 -28.95 -5.14
N ARG A 25 35.95 -27.75 -5.15
CA ARG A 25 35.43 -27.10 -6.37
C ARG A 25 36.54 -26.79 -7.37
N ALA A 26 37.71 -26.36 -6.89
CA ALA A 26 38.87 -26.09 -7.73
C ALA A 26 39.43 -27.38 -8.36
N GLU A 27 39.46 -28.49 -7.61
CA GLU A 27 39.92 -29.80 -8.10
C GLU A 27 38.91 -30.45 -9.06
N LYS A 28 37.61 -30.20 -8.88
CA LYS A 28 36.53 -30.84 -9.65
C LYS A 28 35.56 -29.80 -10.26
N PRO A 29 36.00 -28.92 -11.17
CA PRO A 29 35.18 -27.83 -11.69
C PRO A 29 33.98 -28.32 -12.51
N SER A 30 34.09 -29.49 -13.16
CA SER A 30 33.03 -30.10 -13.97
C SER A 30 31.98 -30.84 -13.15
N ARG A 31 32.21 -31.11 -11.87
CA ARG A 31 31.16 -31.71 -11.01
C ARG A 31 30.17 -30.63 -10.60
N GLU A 32 28.90 -30.87 -10.88
CA GLU A 32 27.82 -30.04 -10.35
C GLU A 32 27.59 -30.35 -8.87
N PRO A 33 27.68 -29.36 -7.98
CA PRO A 33 27.42 -29.58 -6.57
C PRO A 33 25.93 -29.79 -6.33
N ASP A 34 25.56 -30.97 -5.85
CA ASP A 34 24.20 -31.29 -5.42
C ASP A 34 24.04 -31.24 -3.90
N LEU A 35 23.29 -30.24 -3.44
CA LEU A 35 22.91 -29.93 -2.08
C LEU A 35 21.38 -29.81 -1.96
N SER A 36 20.62 -30.42 -2.89
CA SER A 36 19.16 -30.38 -2.90
C SER A 36 18.57 -31.02 -1.65
N ASP A 37 17.51 -30.44 -1.09
CA ASP A 37 16.85 -30.94 0.13
C ASP A 37 17.76 -31.00 1.38
N ALA A 38 18.97 -30.44 1.33
CA ALA A 38 19.88 -30.43 2.45
C ALA A 38 19.38 -29.54 3.59
N ASP A 39 19.57 -30.00 4.83
CA ASP A 39 19.49 -29.11 6.00
C ASP A 39 20.83 -28.40 6.21
N LEU A 40 20.82 -27.11 5.89
CA LEU A 40 21.93 -26.16 5.98
C LEU A 40 21.54 -25.01 6.91
N THR A 41 20.66 -25.25 7.88
CA THR A 41 20.21 -24.24 8.84
C THR A 41 21.41 -23.62 9.56
N ALA A 42 21.46 -22.29 9.58
CA ALA A 42 22.50 -21.48 10.24
C ALA A 42 23.96 -21.80 9.85
N ILE A 43 24.18 -22.49 8.72
CA ILE A 43 25.53 -22.77 8.23
C ILE A 43 26.27 -21.47 7.89
N ASP A 44 27.60 -21.47 8.05
CA ASP A 44 28.45 -20.40 7.55
C ASP A 44 29.06 -20.79 6.20
N LEU A 45 28.57 -20.13 5.14
CA LEU A 45 29.00 -20.30 3.76
C LEU A 45 29.51 -18.97 3.17
N SER A 46 29.92 -18.04 4.04
CA SER A 46 30.40 -16.73 3.63
C SER A 46 31.59 -16.87 2.67
N GLY A 47 31.48 -16.28 1.48
CA GLY A 47 32.50 -16.34 0.43
C GLY A 47 32.55 -17.63 -0.39
N ALA A 48 31.75 -18.65 -0.08
CA ALA A 48 31.86 -19.96 -0.72
C ALA A 48 31.54 -19.92 -2.23
N TYR A 49 32.22 -20.79 -3.00
CA TYR A 49 32.01 -20.97 -4.43
C TYR A 49 30.91 -21.99 -4.72
N LEU A 50 29.67 -21.52 -4.81
CA LEU A 50 28.46 -22.32 -5.07
C LEU A 50 27.86 -22.05 -6.47
N VAL A 51 28.67 -21.55 -7.40
CA VAL A 51 28.25 -21.31 -8.79
C VAL A 51 27.72 -22.61 -9.40
N GLY A 52 26.49 -22.54 -9.94
CA GLY A 52 25.78 -23.67 -10.54
C GLY A 52 25.32 -24.76 -9.57
N ALA A 53 25.39 -24.54 -8.25
CA ALA A 53 24.98 -25.54 -7.27
C ALA A 53 23.46 -25.82 -7.32
N LYS A 54 23.07 -27.08 -7.16
CA LYS A 54 21.68 -27.50 -6.95
C LYS A 54 21.38 -27.39 -5.46
N LEU A 55 20.52 -26.45 -5.10
CA LEU A 55 20.07 -26.14 -3.75
C LEU A 55 18.53 -26.16 -3.68
N ALA A 56 17.89 -26.88 -4.61
CA ALA A 56 16.44 -26.94 -4.68
C ALA A 56 15.90 -27.54 -3.37
N ARG A 57 14.91 -26.88 -2.77
CA ARG A 57 14.30 -27.27 -1.47
C ARG A 57 15.27 -27.32 -0.28
N ALA A 58 16.50 -26.82 -0.42
CA ALA A 58 17.44 -26.76 0.70
C ALA A 58 16.92 -25.82 1.81
N ASN A 59 17.15 -26.20 3.06
CA ASN A 59 16.85 -25.36 4.21
C ASN A 59 18.10 -24.55 4.60
N LEU A 60 18.14 -23.28 4.22
CA LEU A 60 19.19 -22.29 4.49
C LEU A 60 18.72 -21.24 5.52
N THR A 61 17.74 -21.59 6.35
CA THR A 61 17.20 -20.67 7.37
C THR A 61 18.34 -20.12 8.24
N ARG A 62 18.45 -18.79 8.35
CA ARG A 62 19.51 -18.09 9.10
C ARG A 62 20.95 -18.39 8.66
N ALA A 63 21.16 -18.98 7.49
CA ALA A 63 22.51 -19.22 6.96
C ALA A 63 23.25 -17.90 6.73
N LYS A 64 24.57 -17.91 6.90
CA LYS A 64 25.46 -16.80 6.54
C LYS A 64 25.99 -17.06 5.14
N LEU A 65 25.55 -16.26 4.19
CA LEU A 65 25.85 -16.33 2.76
C LEU A 65 26.48 -15.02 2.27
N THR A 66 27.20 -14.32 3.15
CA THR A 66 27.81 -13.02 2.84
C THR A 66 28.87 -13.20 1.76
N ARG A 67 28.75 -12.46 0.65
CA ARG A 67 29.64 -12.56 -0.53
C ARG A 67 29.78 -13.97 -1.11
N THR A 68 28.80 -14.84 -0.89
CA THR A 68 28.78 -16.18 -1.49
C THR A 68 28.49 -16.08 -2.99
N LYS A 69 29.18 -16.90 -3.78
CA LYS A 69 29.00 -16.94 -5.23
C LYS A 69 27.96 -17.99 -5.59
N LEU A 70 26.75 -17.55 -5.94
CA LEU A 70 25.59 -18.39 -6.25
C LEU A 70 25.08 -18.17 -7.69
N SER A 71 25.90 -17.58 -8.56
CA SER A 71 25.53 -17.38 -9.97
C SER A 71 25.09 -18.70 -10.61
N ILE A 72 23.96 -18.68 -11.33
CA ILE A 72 23.36 -19.82 -12.02
C ILE A 72 22.92 -20.96 -11.06
N ALA A 73 22.96 -20.75 -9.74
CA ALA A 73 22.51 -21.76 -8.78
C ALA A 73 20.99 -21.99 -8.88
N ASN A 74 20.57 -23.23 -8.62
CA ASN A 74 19.16 -23.59 -8.53
C ASN A 74 18.70 -23.62 -7.07
N LEU A 75 18.05 -22.55 -6.62
CA LEU A 75 17.48 -22.36 -5.29
C LEU A 75 15.94 -22.49 -5.30
N PHE A 76 15.38 -23.20 -6.30
CA PHE A 76 13.95 -23.44 -6.41
C PHE A 76 13.37 -24.01 -5.12
N LEU A 77 12.32 -23.39 -4.56
CA LEU A 77 11.70 -23.76 -3.27
C LEU A 77 12.65 -23.78 -2.05
N ALA A 78 13.85 -23.19 -2.14
CA ALA A 78 14.75 -23.12 -0.99
C ALA A 78 14.18 -22.20 0.11
N ASN A 79 14.47 -22.53 1.37
CA ASN A 79 14.08 -21.71 2.50
C ASN A 79 15.29 -20.91 3.03
N LEU A 80 15.34 -19.62 2.73
CA LEU A 80 16.38 -18.67 3.14
C LEU A 80 15.87 -17.67 4.20
N ALA A 81 14.83 -18.03 4.96
CA ALA A 81 14.25 -17.13 5.96
C ALA A 81 15.31 -16.66 6.96
N GLY A 82 15.43 -15.34 7.12
CA GLY A 82 16.42 -14.70 8.01
C GLY A 82 17.90 -14.94 7.62
N ALA A 83 18.19 -15.46 6.43
CA ALA A 83 19.56 -15.63 5.96
C ALA A 83 20.24 -14.29 5.68
N ASN A 84 21.57 -14.25 5.79
CA ASN A 84 22.37 -13.06 5.46
C ASN A 84 23.12 -13.27 4.14
N LEU A 85 22.59 -12.73 3.05
CA LEU A 85 23.15 -12.75 1.69
C LEU A 85 23.82 -11.43 1.30
N THR A 86 24.29 -10.62 2.27
CA THR A 86 24.91 -9.31 1.98
C THR A 86 26.03 -9.46 0.94
N GLY A 87 25.90 -8.77 -0.18
CA GLY A 87 26.88 -8.79 -1.28
C GLY A 87 27.04 -10.14 -1.98
N ALA A 88 26.09 -11.08 -1.86
CA ALA A 88 26.13 -12.33 -2.61
C ALA A 88 25.92 -12.09 -4.11
N GLU A 89 26.43 -13.01 -4.94
CA GLU A 89 26.27 -12.98 -6.40
C GLU A 89 25.19 -14.01 -6.79
N LEU A 90 24.03 -13.55 -7.25
CA LEU A 90 22.89 -14.40 -7.67
C LEU A 90 22.56 -14.23 -9.16
N PHE A 91 23.55 -13.82 -9.96
CA PHE A 91 23.39 -13.64 -11.41
C PHE A 91 22.80 -14.90 -12.06
N SER A 92 21.70 -14.76 -12.80
CA SER A 92 20.96 -15.87 -13.44
C SER A 92 20.54 -17.03 -12.51
N ALA A 93 20.47 -16.82 -11.20
CA ALA A 93 20.03 -17.85 -10.26
C ALA A 93 18.52 -18.12 -10.40
N ASN A 94 18.11 -19.38 -10.26
CA ASN A 94 16.70 -19.74 -10.15
C ASN A 94 16.26 -19.68 -8.69
N LEU A 95 15.52 -18.64 -8.33
CA LEU A 95 15.03 -18.38 -6.98
C LEU A 95 13.50 -18.56 -6.90
N ALA A 96 12.89 -19.19 -7.90
CA ALA A 96 11.44 -19.29 -7.96
C ALA A 96 10.88 -20.08 -6.77
N LEU A 97 9.77 -19.59 -6.21
CA LEU A 97 9.13 -20.12 -5.00
C LEU A 97 10.00 -20.13 -3.72
N ALA A 98 11.19 -19.53 -3.74
CA ALA A 98 12.04 -19.48 -2.55
C ALA A 98 11.47 -18.55 -1.46
N ASN A 99 11.78 -18.86 -0.20
CA ASN A 99 11.37 -18.05 0.95
C ASN A 99 12.55 -17.22 1.48
N PHE A 100 12.47 -15.90 1.32
CA PHE A 100 13.44 -14.92 1.82
C PHE A 100 12.87 -14.07 2.96
N THR A 101 11.84 -14.54 3.67
CA THR A 101 11.20 -13.75 4.73
C THR A 101 12.24 -13.26 5.75
N GLY A 102 12.34 -11.93 5.91
CA GLY A 102 13.30 -11.29 6.82
C GLY A 102 14.79 -11.49 6.48
N ALA A 103 15.13 -11.97 5.28
CA ALA A 103 16.51 -12.12 4.85
C ALA A 103 17.18 -10.78 4.55
N ASN A 104 18.49 -10.69 4.72
CA ASN A 104 19.29 -9.55 4.30
C ASN A 104 19.92 -9.83 2.93
N LEU A 105 19.46 -9.11 1.91
CA LEU A 105 19.90 -9.14 0.51
C LEU A 105 20.58 -7.81 0.12
N SER A 106 21.11 -7.05 1.08
CA SER A 106 21.74 -5.77 0.78
C SER A 106 22.96 -5.93 -0.13
N GLY A 107 23.04 -5.09 -1.17
CA GLY A 107 24.14 -5.12 -2.15
C GLY A 107 24.23 -6.40 -2.99
N VAL A 108 23.18 -7.23 -3.02
CA VAL A 108 23.17 -8.46 -3.82
C VAL A 108 23.06 -8.15 -5.32
N ASP A 109 23.67 -8.97 -6.16
CA ASP A 109 23.42 -8.93 -7.62
C ASP A 109 22.36 -9.97 -8.00
N LEU A 110 21.17 -9.51 -8.41
CA LEU A 110 20.04 -10.32 -8.85
C LEU A 110 19.82 -10.24 -10.37
N SER A 111 20.79 -9.73 -11.13
CA SER A 111 20.67 -9.60 -12.58
C SER A 111 20.40 -10.95 -13.24
N ALA A 112 19.43 -10.99 -14.16
CA ALA A 112 18.86 -12.18 -14.81
C ALA A 112 18.29 -13.26 -13.86
N ALA A 113 18.13 -12.98 -12.57
CA ALA A 113 17.60 -13.96 -11.62
C ALA A 113 16.07 -14.13 -11.76
N ASN A 114 15.58 -15.34 -11.47
CA ASN A 114 14.16 -15.65 -11.47
C ASN A 114 13.60 -15.67 -10.05
N LEU A 115 12.92 -14.61 -9.62
CA LEU A 115 12.24 -14.51 -8.32
C LEU A 115 10.74 -14.86 -8.39
N ALA A 116 10.28 -15.50 -9.49
CA ALA A 116 8.86 -15.74 -9.67
C ALA A 116 8.26 -16.52 -8.49
N TYR A 117 7.13 -16.06 -7.96
CA TYR A 117 6.45 -16.64 -6.80
C TYR A 117 7.26 -16.64 -5.48
N ALA A 118 8.45 -16.02 -5.43
CA ALA A 118 9.24 -15.95 -4.21
C ALA A 118 8.58 -15.06 -3.15
N ASN A 119 8.92 -15.31 -1.89
CA ASN A 119 8.45 -14.52 -0.75
C ASN A 119 9.60 -13.69 -0.16
N LEU A 120 9.60 -12.38 -0.42
CA LEU A 120 10.57 -11.39 0.08
C LEU A 120 9.98 -10.52 1.20
N THR A 121 8.96 -11.02 1.92
CA THR A 121 8.32 -10.25 2.99
C THR A 121 9.34 -9.82 4.04
N GLU A 122 9.39 -8.53 4.36
CA GLU A 122 10.31 -7.94 5.35
C GLU A 122 11.81 -8.12 5.03
N ALA A 123 12.17 -8.58 3.82
CA ALA A 123 13.55 -8.69 3.38
C ALA A 123 14.18 -7.30 3.16
N ASP A 124 15.49 -7.20 3.35
CA ASP A 124 16.25 -5.99 3.07
C ASP A 124 16.97 -6.10 1.72
N LEU A 125 16.54 -5.33 0.73
CA LEU A 125 17.10 -5.30 -0.62
C LEU A 125 17.88 -3.99 -0.89
N SER A 126 18.34 -3.31 0.17
CA SER A 126 19.06 -2.04 0.06
C SER A 126 20.29 -2.16 -0.84
N GLY A 127 20.34 -1.38 -1.93
CA GLY A 127 21.47 -1.39 -2.87
C GLY A 127 21.57 -2.66 -3.71
N ALA A 128 20.51 -3.49 -3.77
CA ALA A 128 20.47 -4.62 -4.69
C ALA A 128 20.55 -4.14 -6.15
N ALA A 129 21.29 -4.86 -6.98
CA ALA A 129 21.35 -4.66 -8.41
C ALA A 129 20.34 -5.58 -9.12
N VAL A 130 19.55 -5.01 -10.03
CA VAL A 130 18.59 -5.74 -10.85
C VAL A 130 18.71 -5.34 -12.31
N ASP A 131 18.57 -6.33 -13.17
CA ASP A 131 18.54 -6.23 -14.62
C ASP A 131 17.94 -7.52 -15.14
N GLU A 132 16.92 -7.46 -15.99
CA GLU A 132 16.18 -8.65 -16.45
C GLU A 132 15.69 -9.58 -15.32
N THR A 133 15.57 -9.08 -14.10
CA THR A 133 15.15 -9.86 -12.93
C THR A 133 13.64 -10.07 -12.97
N THR A 134 13.19 -11.32 -12.88
CA THR A 134 11.75 -11.64 -12.96
C THR A 134 11.10 -11.58 -11.58
N PHE A 135 10.20 -10.61 -11.38
CA PHE A 135 9.40 -10.45 -10.15
C PHE A 135 7.97 -11.01 -10.26
N ALA A 136 7.67 -11.85 -11.25
CA ALA A 136 6.32 -12.33 -11.50
C ALA A 136 5.69 -13.03 -10.28
N ASN A 137 4.56 -12.52 -9.80
CA ASN A 137 3.87 -13.00 -8.60
C ASN A 137 4.73 -13.05 -7.32
N THR A 138 5.80 -12.26 -7.25
CA THR A 138 6.67 -12.16 -6.07
C THR A 138 5.97 -11.36 -4.96
N ASN A 139 6.18 -11.72 -3.69
CA ASN A 139 5.68 -10.93 -2.56
C ASN A 139 6.79 -10.04 -1.99
N LEU A 140 6.70 -8.73 -2.22
CA LEU A 140 7.60 -7.69 -1.71
C LEU A 140 7.00 -6.92 -0.53
N SER A 141 5.95 -7.45 0.12
CA SER A 141 5.29 -6.80 1.26
C SER A 141 6.30 -6.41 2.35
N LYS A 142 6.34 -5.11 2.71
CA LYS A 142 7.26 -4.55 3.70
C LYS A 142 8.75 -4.78 3.41
N ALA A 143 9.12 -5.13 2.17
CA ALA A 143 10.51 -5.20 1.77
C ALA A 143 11.16 -3.80 1.90
N LYS A 144 12.41 -3.76 2.33
CA LYS A 144 13.17 -2.53 2.55
C LYS A 144 14.09 -2.27 1.37
N GLY A 145 14.44 -1.00 1.16
CA GLY A 145 15.44 -0.61 0.17
C GLY A 145 14.96 -0.61 -1.28
N LEU A 146 13.67 -0.83 -1.55
CA LEU A 146 13.11 -0.81 -2.92
C LEU A 146 13.32 0.53 -3.65
N ASN A 147 13.48 1.63 -2.92
CA ASN A 147 13.73 2.97 -3.47
C ASN A 147 15.20 3.24 -3.83
N ILE A 148 16.11 2.32 -3.49
CA ILE A 148 17.56 2.46 -3.69
C ILE A 148 18.14 1.26 -4.46
N PHE A 149 17.33 0.65 -5.32
CA PHE A 149 17.79 -0.37 -6.27
C PHE A 149 18.71 0.25 -7.31
N SER A 150 19.73 -0.49 -7.72
CA SER A 150 20.46 -0.20 -8.96
C SER A 150 19.79 -0.95 -10.09
N HIS A 151 19.02 -0.23 -10.91
CA HIS A 151 18.41 -0.78 -12.12
C HIS A 151 19.38 -0.61 -13.29
N HIS A 152 19.91 -1.70 -13.83
CA HIS A 152 20.74 -1.67 -15.06
C HIS A 152 19.93 -1.97 -16.32
N GLY A 153 18.70 -2.44 -16.16
CA GLY A 153 17.72 -2.64 -17.22
C GLY A 153 16.33 -3.01 -16.66
N PRO A 154 15.32 -3.14 -17.54
CA PRO A 154 13.94 -3.41 -17.12
C PRO A 154 13.84 -4.80 -16.48
N SER A 155 13.03 -4.89 -15.43
CA SER A 155 12.84 -6.12 -14.65
C SER A 155 11.35 -6.43 -14.57
N PRO A 156 10.86 -7.46 -15.28
CA PRO A 156 9.43 -7.69 -15.45
C PRO A 156 8.74 -8.03 -14.13
N LEU A 157 7.63 -7.33 -13.87
CA LEU A 157 6.70 -7.62 -12.78
C LEU A 157 5.27 -7.65 -13.34
N ASP A 158 4.38 -8.38 -12.67
CA ASP A 158 2.98 -8.51 -13.08
C ASP A 158 2.02 -7.89 -12.05
N LEU A 159 0.75 -7.75 -12.41
CA LEU A 159 -0.28 -7.20 -11.52
C LEU A 159 -0.39 -7.97 -10.20
N ARG A 160 -0.14 -9.29 -10.22
CA ARG A 160 -0.20 -10.15 -9.02
C ARG A 160 0.88 -9.78 -8.01
N THR A 161 2.06 -9.41 -8.47
CA THR A 161 3.16 -8.88 -7.65
C THR A 161 2.71 -7.66 -6.87
N SER A 162 2.11 -6.70 -7.57
CA SER A 162 1.58 -5.47 -6.97
C SER A 162 0.41 -5.76 -6.02
N GLN A 163 -0.47 -6.71 -6.35
CA GLN A 163 -1.58 -7.12 -5.45
C GLN A 163 -1.07 -7.75 -4.14
N ARG A 164 -0.02 -8.58 -4.22
CA ARG A 164 0.57 -9.25 -3.05
C ARG A 164 1.42 -8.31 -2.20
N SER A 165 2.08 -7.34 -2.83
CA SER A 165 3.07 -6.48 -2.18
C SER A 165 2.48 -5.17 -1.64
N GLY A 166 1.29 -4.80 -2.11
CA GLY A 166 0.69 -3.48 -1.85
C GLY A 166 1.29 -2.40 -2.75
N MET A 167 1.20 -1.14 -2.32
CA MET A 167 1.74 -0.02 -3.08
C MET A 167 3.27 -0.03 -3.04
N LEU A 168 3.88 -0.35 -4.18
CA LEU A 168 5.33 -0.31 -4.37
C LEU A 168 5.80 1.11 -4.68
N PRO A 169 7.06 1.48 -4.34
CA PRO A 169 7.59 2.81 -4.66
C PRO A 169 7.59 3.09 -6.16
N GLU A 170 7.20 4.30 -6.58
CA GLU A 170 7.20 4.68 -8.00
C GLU A 170 8.58 4.53 -8.65
N VAL A 171 9.65 4.85 -7.92
CA VAL A 171 11.04 4.72 -8.41
C VAL A 171 11.34 3.27 -8.81
N PHE A 172 10.91 2.31 -7.99
CA PHE A 172 11.06 0.89 -8.28
C PHE A 172 10.25 0.50 -9.52
N LEU A 173 8.99 0.92 -9.60
CA LEU A 173 8.11 0.61 -10.72
C LEU A 173 8.65 1.19 -12.04
N ARG A 174 9.12 2.43 -12.04
CA ARG A 174 9.80 3.06 -13.20
C ARG A 174 11.07 2.30 -13.57
N GLY A 175 11.90 1.94 -12.58
CA GLY A 175 13.12 1.16 -12.80
C GLY A 175 12.87 -0.23 -13.38
N CYS A 176 11.72 -0.83 -13.05
CA CYS A 176 11.24 -2.07 -13.69
C CYS A 176 10.77 -1.89 -15.14
N GLY A 177 10.72 -0.65 -15.65
CA GLY A 177 10.32 -0.33 -17.02
C GLY A 177 8.83 -0.07 -17.21
N LEU A 178 8.06 0.17 -16.13
CA LEU A 178 6.65 0.51 -16.24
C LEU A 178 6.47 1.96 -16.72
N PRO A 179 5.60 2.23 -17.71
CA PRO A 179 5.28 3.59 -18.13
C PRO A 179 4.60 4.41 -17.02
N ASP A 180 4.84 5.72 -16.99
CA ASP A 180 4.25 6.64 -15.99
C ASP A 180 2.71 6.60 -15.98
N ASP A 181 2.08 6.50 -17.16
CA ASP A 181 0.62 6.37 -17.27
C ASP A 181 0.13 5.12 -16.53
N TYR A 182 0.84 3.99 -16.69
CA TYR A 182 0.48 2.75 -16.01
C TYR A 182 0.65 2.89 -14.48
N ILE A 183 1.72 3.55 -14.04
CA ILE A 183 1.97 3.82 -12.62
C ILE A 183 0.87 4.69 -12.02
N ALA A 184 0.39 5.70 -12.76
CA ALA A 184 -0.71 6.56 -12.33
C ALA A 184 -2.02 5.78 -12.14
N TYR A 185 -2.30 4.76 -12.95
CA TYR A 185 -3.50 3.92 -12.83
C TYR A 185 -3.38 2.75 -11.85
N LEU A 186 -2.17 2.39 -11.41
CA LEU A 186 -1.94 1.27 -10.50
C LEU A 186 -2.78 1.32 -9.20
N PRO A 187 -2.93 2.46 -8.50
CA PRO A 187 -3.78 2.54 -7.32
C PRO A 187 -5.22 2.09 -7.59
N SER A 188 -5.79 2.49 -8.73
CA SER A 188 -7.12 2.08 -9.17
C SER A 188 -7.17 0.59 -9.52
N LEU A 189 -6.16 0.07 -10.23
CA LEU A 189 -6.08 -1.33 -10.65
C LEU A 189 -5.91 -2.30 -9.48
N LEU A 190 -5.20 -1.88 -8.43
CA LEU A 190 -4.94 -2.74 -7.28
C LEU A 190 -6.14 -2.86 -6.35
N ASN A 191 -7.20 -2.06 -6.57
CA ASN A 191 -8.31 -1.93 -5.61
C ASN A 191 -7.81 -1.71 -4.17
N GLN A 192 -6.56 -1.23 -4.05
CA GLN A 192 -5.91 -0.83 -2.82
C GLN A 192 -6.52 0.52 -2.55
N PRO A 193 -7.41 0.64 -1.57
CA PRO A 193 -8.17 1.85 -1.42
C PRO A 193 -7.17 2.97 -1.14
N ILE A 194 -7.15 3.99 -2.00
CA ILE A 194 -7.08 5.34 -1.46
C ILE A 194 -8.31 5.37 -0.54
N GLN A 195 -8.09 5.18 0.75
CA GLN A 195 -9.19 5.14 1.70
C GLN A 195 -9.66 6.59 1.81
N PHE A 196 -10.62 6.93 0.96
CA PHE A 196 -11.40 8.12 1.18
C PHE A 196 -12.32 7.81 2.35
N TYR A 197 -12.41 8.77 3.27
CA TYR A 197 -13.47 8.74 4.25
C TYR A 197 -14.82 8.66 3.54
N SER A 198 -15.68 7.76 3.98
CA SER A 198 -17.07 7.79 3.54
C SER A 198 -17.67 9.11 3.98
N CYS A 199 -18.33 9.81 3.04
CA CYS A 199 -18.81 11.16 3.28
C CYS A 199 -20.32 11.27 3.08
N PHE A 200 -20.91 12.22 3.80
CA PHE A 200 -22.32 12.61 3.68
C PHE A 200 -22.38 14.07 3.24
N ILE A 201 -23.17 14.38 2.20
CA ILE A 201 -23.39 15.76 1.76
C ILE A 201 -24.58 16.33 2.53
N SER A 202 -24.32 17.32 3.37
CA SER A 202 -25.34 18.10 4.06
C SER A 202 -25.60 19.40 3.29
N TYR A 203 -26.84 19.62 2.87
CA TYR A 203 -27.24 20.72 1.99
C TYR A 203 -28.68 21.17 2.28
N SER A 204 -29.04 22.38 1.82
CA SER A 204 -30.44 22.84 1.81
C SER A 204 -31.11 22.54 0.48
N HIS A 205 -32.45 22.56 0.42
CA HIS A 205 -33.17 22.34 -0.84
C HIS A 205 -32.74 23.31 -1.95
N ALA A 206 -32.33 24.54 -1.61
CA ALA A 206 -31.86 25.52 -2.58
C ALA A 206 -30.56 25.07 -3.28
N ASP A 207 -29.78 24.19 -2.64
CA ASP A 207 -28.46 23.75 -3.11
C ASP A 207 -28.49 22.36 -3.77
N GLN A 208 -29.68 21.81 -4.05
CA GLN A 208 -29.84 20.44 -4.54
C GLN A 208 -29.08 20.17 -5.85
N ALA A 209 -29.07 21.14 -6.77
CA ALA A 209 -28.36 21.03 -8.04
C ALA A 209 -26.84 20.85 -7.83
N PHE A 210 -26.27 21.63 -6.90
CA PHE A 210 -24.86 21.50 -6.53
C PHE A 210 -24.59 20.15 -5.84
N ALA A 211 -25.43 19.77 -4.88
CA ALA A 211 -25.24 18.55 -4.10
C ALA A 211 -25.25 17.30 -4.98
N ARG A 212 -26.14 17.23 -5.98
CA ARG A 212 -26.17 16.16 -6.99
C ARG A 212 -24.91 16.13 -7.85
N ARG A 213 -24.50 17.29 -8.38
CA ARG A 213 -23.27 17.38 -9.20
C ARG A 213 -22.03 16.95 -8.41
N LEU A 214 -21.91 17.37 -7.16
CA LEU A 214 -20.82 16.97 -6.27
C LEU A 214 -20.86 15.48 -5.97
N HIS A 215 -22.05 14.93 -5.67
CA HIS A 215 -22.25 13.50 -5.46
C HIS A 215 -21.77 12.68 -6.66
N ASP A 216 -22.21 13.04 -7.87
CA ASP A 216 -21.85 12.31 -9.09
C ASP A 216 -20.34 12.40 -9.39
N ALA A 217 -19.73 13.56 -9.15
CA ALA A 217 -18.27 13.72 -9.28
C ALA A 217 -17.49 12.85 -8.27
N LEU A 218 -17.96 12.76 -7.01
CA LEU A 218 -17.37 11.90 -5.99
C LEU A 218 -17.51 10.41 -6.36
N GLN A 219 -18.69 9.99 -6.82
CA GLN A 219 -18.94 8.61 -7.28
C GLN A 219 -18.08 8.27 -8.50
N GLY A 220 -17.93 9.20 -9.45
CA GLY A 220 -17.04 9.05 -10.61
C GLY A 220 -15.56 8.86 -10.24
N ARG A 221 -15.13 9.33 -9.06
CA ARG A 221 -13.80 9.10 -8.48
C ARG A 221 -13.72 7.85 -7.59
N GLY A 222 -14.81 7.08 -7.47
CA GLY A 222 -14.89 5.91 -6.61
C GLY A 222 -15.00 6.21 -5.11
N ILE A 223 -15.34 7.45 -4.74
CA ILE A 223 -15.50 7.88 -3.34
C ILE A 223 -16.92 7.54 -2.87
N ARG A 224 -17.05 6.79 -1.77
CA ARG A 224 -18.37 6.48 -1.19
C ARG A 224 -18.98 7.73 -0.58
N CYS A 225 -19.97 8.29 -1.27
CA CYS A 225 -20.71 9.46 -0.85
C CYS A 225 -22.19 9.10 -0.67
N TRP A 226 -22.81 9.62 0.38
CA TRP A 226 -24.24 9.53 0.62
C TRP A 226 -24.90 10.89 0.40
N LEU A 227 -26.01 10.87 -0.32
CA LEU A 227 -26.88 12.00 -0.56
C LEU A 227 -28.27 11.62 -0.06
N ASP A 228 -28.81 12.36 0.91
CA ASP A 228 -30.21 12.18 1.32
C ASP A 228 -31.11 12.98 0.37
N GLU A 229 -31.95 12.28 -0.39
CA GLU A 229 -32.91 12.87 -1.32
C GLU A 229 -34.35 12.91 -0.74
N HIS A 230 -34.57 12.42 0.49
CA HIS A 230 -35.91 12.29 1.08
C HIS A 230 -36.07 13.24 2.27
N GLN A 231 -36.84 14.33 2.13
CA GLN A 231 -37.34 15.04 3.30
C GLN A 231 -38.50 14.26 3.94
N LEU A 232 -38.33 13.90 5.22
CA LEU A 232 -39.45 13.62 6.11
C LEU A 232 -40.22 14.93 6.36
N VAL A 233 -41.53 14.88 6.13
CA VAL A 233 -42.46 15.99 6.35
C VAL A 233 -42.56 16.30 7.86
N PRO A 234 -42.76 17.56 8.30
CA PRO A 234 -42.95 17.87 9.72
C PRO A 234 -44.16 17.13 10.28
N GLY A 235 -43.93 16.13 11.15
CA GLY A 235 -44.99 15.32 11.77
C GLY A 235 -44.87 13.81 11.56
N ASP A 236 -43.98 13.34 10.68
CA ASP A 236 -43.76 11.90 10.50
C ASP A 236 -42.83 11.32 11.58
N HIS A 237 -43.43 10.59 12.51
CA HIS A 237 -42.72 9.70 13.41
C HIS A 237 -42.27 8.44 12.67
N VAL A 238 -41.19 8.53 11.89
CA VAL A 238 -40.45 7.34 11.43
C VAL A 238 -39.13 7.24 12.19
N HIS A 239 -39.27 6.76 13.43
CA HIS A 239 -38.19 6.12 14.17
C HIS A 239 -37.79 4.83 13.44
N ARG A 240 -36.57 4.76 12.86
CA ARG A 240 -35.57 3.70 13.13
C ARG A 240 -34.39 3.60 12.16
N SER A 241 -34.37 4.25 11.00
CA SER A 241 -33.33 3.92 10.00
C SER A 241 -32.19 4.93 9.86
N VAL A 242 -32.26 6.10 10.53
CA VAL A 242 -31.25 7.17 10.38
C VAL A 242 -30.34 7.31 11.61
N ASP A 243 -30.75 6.78 12.78
CA ASP A 243 -29.91 6.80 13.99
C ASP A 243 -28.75 5.77 13.97
N GLU A 244 -28.81 4.78 13.08
CA GLU A 244 -27.70 3.84 12.84
C GLU A 244 -26.76 4.30 11.71
N ALA A 245 -27.24 5.13 10.78
CA ALA A 245 -26.43 5.63 9.66
C ALA A 245 -25.40 6.68 10.10
N VAL A 246 -25.73 7.54 11.08
CA VAL A 246 -24.81 8.57 11.59
C VAL A 246 -23.67 8.00 12.46
N ARG A 247 -23.75 6.72 12.86
CA ARG A 247 -22.69 6.04 13.62
C ARG A 247 -21.47 5.63 12.76
N LEU A 248 -21.50 5.80 11.43
CA LEU A 248 -20.52 5.19 10.52
C LEU A 248 -19.96 6.08 9.38
N TRP A 249 -20.25 7.38 9.34
CA TRP A 249 -19.65 8.29 8.35
C TRP A 249 -18.44 9.02 8.91
N ASP A 250 -17.32 8.97 8.20
CA ASP A 250 -16.08 9.52 8.72
C ASP A 250 -15.97 11.05 8.53
N LYS A 251 -16.64 11.64 7.52
CA LYS A 251 -16.67 13.10 7.25
C LYS A 251 -18.04 13.59 6.76
N VAL A 252 -18.41 14.84 7.06
CA VAL A 252 -19.59 15.54 6.55
C VAL A 252 -19.13 16.67 5.63
N LEU A 253 -19.53 16.64 4.36
CA LEU A 253 -19.37 17.75 3.42
C LEU A 253 -20.53 18.71 3.61
N LEU A 254 -20.27 19.90 4.17
CA LEU A 254 -21.28 20.89 4.46
C LEU A 254 -21.35 21.92 3.34
N CYS A 255 -22.46 21.94 2.59
CA CYS A 255 -22.74 22.95 1.58
C CYS A 255 -23.16 24.25 2.28
N CYS A 256 -22.27 25.24 2.33
CA CYS A 256 -22.49 26.52 2.98
C CYS A 256 -23.04 27.54 1.98
N SER A 257 -24.35 27.67 1.97
CA SER A 257 -25.12 28.78 1.39
C SER A 257 -25.87 29.52 2.49
N GLN A 258 -26.41 30.70 2.17
CA GLN A 258 -27.32 31.43 3.06
C GLN A 258 -28.53 30.58 3.47
N ALA A 259 -29.07 29.76 2.56
CA ALA A 259 -30.22 28.89 2.85
C ALA A 259 -29.84 27.73 3.78
N SER A 260 -28.67 27.12 3.55
CA SER A 260 -28.16 26.01 4.36
C SER A 260 -27.75 26.45 5.77
N LEU A 261 -27.03 27.56 5.88
CA LEU A 261 -26.58 28.08 7.17
C LEU A 261 -27.73 28.64 8.02
N ASN A 262 -28.90 28.94 7.45
CA ASN A 262 -30.08 29.33 8.23
C ASN A 262 -31.07 28.17 8.48
N SER A 263 -30.72 26.94 8.08
CA SER A 263 -31.57 25.76 8.26
C SER A 263 -31.34 25.08 9.61
N TRP A 264 -32.41 24.89 10.38
CA TRP A 264 -32.36 24.17 11.66
C TRP A 264 -31.85 22.72 11.54
N TRP A 265 -32.05 22.08 10.38
CA TRP A 265 -31.51 20.74 10.14
C TRP A 265 -29.98 20.74 10.10
N VAL A 266 -29.41 21.73 9.41
CA VAL A 266 -27.96 21.89 9.28
C VAL A 266 -27.34 22.20 10.64
N ASP A 267 -28.02 22.96 11.50
CA ASP A 267 -27.59 23.20 12.88
C ASP A 267 -27.45 21.91 13.68
N LYS A 268 -28.43 21.01 13.56
CA LYS A 268 -28.38 19.70 14.22
C LYS A 268 -27.20 18.86 13.73
N GLU A 269 -26.92 18.86 12.44
CA GLU A 269 -25.81 18.09 11.87
C GLU A 269 -24.45 18.66 12.28
N ILE A 270 -24.30 19.99 12.30
CA ILE A 270 -23.09 20.64 12.81
C ILE A 270 -22.86 20.28 14.29
N GLN A 271 -23.90 20.37 15.13
CA GLN A 271 -23.80 20.02 16.55
C GLN A 271 -23.40 18.56 16.77
N LYS A 272 -24.03 17.62 16.05
CA LYS A 272 -23.68 16.19 16.13
C LYS A 272 -22.23 15.93 15.71
N ALA A 273 -21.78 16.57 14.63
CA ALA A 273 -20.43 16.40 14.13
C ALA A 273 -19.40 16.97 15.12
N LEU A 274 -19.60 18.16 15.68
CA LEU A 274 -18.72 18.74 16.72
C LEU A 274 -18.63 17.87 17.98
N GLN A 275 -19.77 17.36 18.47
CA GLN A 275 -19.81 16.43 19.62
C GLN A 275 -19.01 15.15 19.35
N LYS A 276 -19.03 14.66 18.09
CA LYS A 276 -18.24 13.51 17.67
C LYS A 276 -16.73 13.81 17.66
N GLU A 277 -16.31 15.00 17.20
CA GLU A 277 -14.90 15.43 17.24
C GLU A 277 -14.40 15.43 18.70
N GLU A 278 -15.14 16.05 19.62
CA GLU A 278 -14.78 16.12 21.04
C GLU A 278 -14.67 14.73 21.69
N ARG A 279 -15.61 13.83 21.38
CA ARG A 279 -15.56 12.45 21.90
C ARG A 279 -14.32 11.72 21.41
N LEU A 280 -14.03 11.79 20.11
CA LEU A 280 -12.87 11.12 19.51
C LEU A 280 -11.55 11.69 20.02
N PHE A 281 -11.49 13.01 20.27
CA PHE A 281 -10.34 13.66 20.89
C PHE A 281 -10.08 13.13 22.30
N LYS A 282 -11.13 13.01 23.14
CA LYS A 282 -11.02 12.45 24.50
C LYS A 282 -10.60 10.98 24.51
N GLU A 283 -11.06 10.19 23.55
CA GLU A 283 -10.76 8.75 23.47
C GLU A 283 -9.36 8.46 22.89
N ARG A 284 -8.85 9.29 21.98
CA ARG A 284 -7.68 8.97 21.15
C ARG A 284 -6.56 10.00 21.17
N GLY A 285 -6.77 11.16 21.78
CA GLY A 285 -5.80 12.26 21.85
C GLY A 285 -5.42 12.87 20.49
N LYS A 286 -6.23 12.64 19.45
CA LYS A 286 -6.01 13.16 18.09
C LYS A 286 -7.21 13.98 17.63
N GLU A 287 -6.93 15.15 17.06
CA GLU A 287 -7.95 15.98 16.44
C GLU A 287 -8.47 15.29 15.17
N VAL A 288 -9.80 15.16 15.08
CA VAL A 288 -10.48 14.61 13.90
C VAL A 288 -11.41 15.69 13.38
N LEU A 289 -11.15 16.19 12.18
CA LEU A 289 -12.05 17.13 11.49
C LEU A 289 -13.24 16.38 10.91
N ALA A 290 -14.36 16.28 11.60
CA ALA A 290 -15.56 15.60 11.12
C ALA A 290 -16.31 16.43 10.06
N ILE A 291 -16.18 17.76 10.07
CA ILE A 291 -16.89 18.67 9.14
C ILE A 291 -15.91 19.25 8.11
N ILE A 292 -16.33 19.29 6.85
CA ILE A 292 -15.64 19.90 5.72
C ILE A 292 -16.60 20.91 5.06
N PRO A 293 -16.53 22.20 5.44
CA PRO A 293 -17.32 23.27 4.85
C PRO A 293 -16.93 23.60 3.40
N LEU A 294 -17.94 23.84 2.57
CA LEU A 294 -17.83 24.21 1.15
C LEU A 294 -18.63 25.50 0.91
N ASN A 295 -17.96 26.60 0.55
CA ASN A 295 -18.66 27.87 0.29
C ASN A 295 -19.36 27.83 -1.07
N LEU A 296 -20.64 28.15 -1.13
CA LEU A 296 -21.41 28.16 -2.39
C LEU A 296 -21.72 29.55 -2.91
N ASP A 297 -22.04 30.51 -2.03
CA ASP A 297 -22.55 31.83 -2.42
C ASP A 297 -21.79 33.00 -1.80
N GLY A 298 -20.83 32.74 -0.91
CA GLY A 298 -20.05 33.78 -0.22
C GLY A 298 -20.67 34.25 1.09
N TYR A 299 -21.85 33.75 1.48
CA TYR A 299 -22.53 34.14 2.72
C TYR A 299 -21.69 33.87 3.98
N ILE A 300 -20.80 32.87 3.92
CA ILE A 300 -19.86 32.57 5.01
C ILE A 300 -18.94 33.75 5.37
N PHE A 301 -18.73 34.69 4.43
CA PHE A 301 -17.91 35.88 4.61
C PHE A 301 -18.74 37.15 4.84
N ASP A 302 -20.07 37.04 4.94
CA ASP A 302 -20.94 38.19 5.20
C ASP A 302 -20.69 38.73 6.63
N PRO A 303 -20.31 40.01 6.77
CA PRO A 303 -20.10 40.63 8.09
C PRO A 303 -21.36 40.65 8.98
N GLN A 304 -22.55 40.49 8.39
CA GLN A 304 -23.83 40.49 9.10
C GLN A 304 -24.20 39.12 9.67
N TRP A 305 -23.51 38.04 9.26
CA TRP A 305 -23.75 36.70 9.78
C TRP A 305 -23.03 36.51 11.12
N THR A 306 -23.75 36.64 12.23
CA THR A 306 -23.20 36.57 13.61
C THR A 306 -23.71 35.35 14.37
N ASP A 307 -23.64 34.17 13.77
CA ASP A 307 -24.16 32.94 14.37
C ASP A 307 -23.06 32.18 15.15
N TRP A 308 -23.44 31.37 16.15
CA TRP A 308 -22.53 30.62 17.01
C TRP A 308 -21.62 29.67 16.21
N LYS A 309 -22.07 29.24 15.03
CA LYS A 309 -21.34 28.35 14.13
C LYS A 309 -20.32 29.06 13.23
N GLN A 310 -20.29 30.39 13.17
CA GLN A 310 -19.45 31.16 12.24
C GLN A 310 -17.97 30.78 12.34
N GLN A 311 -17.40 30.78 13.55
CA GLN A 311 -15.99 30.45 13.78
C GLN A 311 -15.67 28.99 13.41
N HIS A 312 -16.58 28.06 13.70
CA HIS A 312 -16.41 26.63 13.44
C HIS A 312 -16.45 26.27 11.95
N VAL A 313 -17.17 27.03 11.15
CA VAL A 313 -17.32 26.81 9.71
C VAL A 313 -16.23 27.56 8.94
N THR A 314 -15.96 28.83 9.25
CA THR A 314 -14.97 29.66 8.55
C THR A 314 -13.54 29.14 8.70
N SER A 315 -13.14 28.73 9.91
CA SER A 315 -11.79 28.22 10.18
C SER A 315 -11.47 26.89 9.50
N ARG A 316 -12.48 26.18 8.98
CA ARG A 316 -12.37 24.84 8.42
C ARG A 316 -12.68 24.78 6.92
N LEU A 317 -12.95 25.92 6.30
CA LEU A 317 -13.35 26.00 4.89
C LEU A 317 -12.36 25.27 3.97
N ALA A 318 -12.84 24.26 3.26
CA ALA A 318 -11.98 23.42 2.41
C ALA A 318 -11.94 23.90 0.95
N ALA A 319 -13.06 24.42 0.44
CA ALA A 319 -13.19 24.82 -0.96
C ALA A 319 -14.22 25.94 -1.13
N ASN A 320 -14.04 26.74 -2.18
CA ASN A 320 -14.94 27.82 -2.55
C ASN A 320 -15.49 27.59 -3.97
N PHE A 321 -16.78 27.30 -4.05
CA PHE A 321 -17.53 27.03 -5.27
C PHE A 321 -18.36 28.23 -5.75
N GLN A 322 -18.14 29.45 -5.25
CA GLN A 322 -18.87 30.62 -5.74
C GLN A 322 -18.70 30.78 -7.27
N GLY A 323 -19.82 30.75 -8.00
CA GLY A 323 -19.83 30.81 -9.48
C GLY A 323 -19.68 29.46 -10.20
N TRP A 324 -19.76 28.33 -9.49
CA TRP A 324 -19.61 26.96 -10.04
C TRP A 324 -20.55 26.61 -11.21
N GLU A 325 -21.68 27.30 -11.34
CA GLU A 325 -22.65 27.09 -12.41
C GLU A 325 -22.13 27.57 -13.77
N GLN A 326 -21.30 28.62 -13.77
CA GLN A 326 -20.85 29.31 -14.98
C GLN A 326 -19.43 28.90 -15.40
N ASP A 327 -18.63 28.36 -14.47
CA ASP A 327 -17.25 27.98 -14.70
C ASP A 327 -16.99 26.52 -14.27
N ASN A 328 -16.91 25.62 -15.25
CA ASN A 328 -16.59 24.21 -15.02
C ASN A 328 -15.13 23.99 -14.57
N ALA A 329 -14.20 24.82 -15.03
CA ALA A 329 -12.79 24.70 -14.65
C ALA A 329 -12.59 25.09 -13.18
N LEU A 330 -13.35 26.08 -12.70
CA LEU A 330 -13.43 26.43 -11.28
C LEU A 330 -13.93 25.24 -10.46
N PHE A 331 -15.02 24.60 -10.89
CA PHE A 331 -15.58 23.43 -10.18
C PHE A 331 -14.54 22.32 -10.02
N GLU A 332 -13.86 21.92 -11.11
CA GLU A 332 -12.83 20.87 -11.08
C GLU A 332 -11.66 21.23 -10.16
N THR A 333 -11.18 22.48 -10.24
CA THR A 333 -10.07 22.96 -9.41
C THR A 333 -10.40 22.91 -7.91
N GLN A 334 -11.63 23.26 -7.56
CA GLN A 334 -12.10 23.27 -6.16
C GLN A 334 -12.46 21.86 -5.70
N PHE A 335 -12.98 21.01 -6.59
CA PHE A 335 -13.26 19.60 -6.34
C PHE A 335 -12.00 18.83 -5.93
N GLU A 336 -10.84 19.08 -6.55
CA GLU A 336 -9.57 18.47 -6.13
C GLU A 336 -9.19 18.80 -4.68
N LYS A 337 -9.53 20.00 -4.19
CA LYS A 337 -9.31 20.36 -2.78
C LYS A 337 -10.21 19.56 -1.85
N VAL A 338 -11.46 19.29 -2.26
CA VAL A 338 -12.39 18.42 -1.53
C VAL A 338 -11.87 16.99 -1.49
N VAL A 339 -11.40 16.46 -2.62
CA VAL A 339 -10.78 15.13 -2.70
C VAL A 339 -9.56 15.05 -1.78
N LYS A 340 -8.70 16.08 -1.77
CA LYS A 340 -7.54 16.16 -0.85
C LYS A 340 -7.98 16.15 0.62
N ALA A 341 -9.03 16.88 0.97
CA ALA A 341 -9.56 16.92 2.34
C ALA A 341 -10.19 15.58 2.80
N LEU A 342 -10.62 14.74 1.86
CA LEU A 342 -11.22 13.42 2.13
C LEU A 342 -10.21 12.26 2.18
N ARG A 343 -8.93 12.48 1.84
CA ARG A 343 -7.90 11.45 1.91
C ARG A 343 -7.61 11.09 3.38
N THR A 344 -7.65 9.80 3.73
CA THR A 344 -7.20 9.33 5.05
C THR A 344 -5.68 9.22 5.08
N ASP A 345 -5.05 9.70 6.15
CA ASP A 345 -3.77 9.13 6.58
C ASP A 345 -4.02 7.69 7.06
N ALA A 346 -3.28 6.72 6.49
CA ALA A 346 -3.48 5.27 6.68
C ALA A 346 -3.44 4.77 8.14
N ALA A 347 -3.06 5.61 9.11
CA ALA A 347 -2.88 5.28 10.51
C ALA A 347 -4.08 5.58 11.43
N SER A 348 -5.20 6.12 10.92
CA SER A 348 -6.27 6.70 11.76
C SER A 348 -7.61 5.93 11.78
N ARG A 349 -7.76 4.83 11.03
CA ARG A 349 -9.05 4.15 10.88
C ARG A 349 -9.43 3.27 12.09
N PRO A 350 -10.67 3.36 12.62
CA PRO A 350 -11.21 2.34 13.52
C PRO A 350 -11.35 1.00 12.81
N LYS A 351 -11.00 -0.12 13.48
CA LYS A 351 -11.37 -1.45 12.98
C LYS A 351 -12.90 -1.55 12.88
N PRO A 352 -13.44 -2.13 11.79
CA PRO A 352 -14.88 -2.34 11.67
C PRO A 352 -15.38 -3.20 12.85
N PRO A 353 -16.59 -2.95 13.37
CA PRO A 353 -17.16 -3.79 14.41
C PRO A 353 -17.27 -5.24 13.88
N PRO A 354 -17.03 -6.25 14.74
CA PRO A 354 -17.16 -7.64 14.32
C PRO A 354 -18.58 -7.92 13.85
N SER A 355 -18.69 -8.64 12.73
CA SER A 355 -19.95 -9.12 12.19
C SER A 355 -20.70 -9.91 13.26
N LYS A 356 -21.86 -9.40 13.69
CA LYS A 356 -22.82 -10.21 14.42
C LYS A 356 -23.58 -11.04 13.38
N LEU A 357 -23.09 -12.26 13.16
CA LEU A 357 -23.93 -13.33 12.64
C LEU A 357 -24.90 -13.77 13.74
#